data_AF-A0A7C6B4E0-F1
#
_entry.id   AF-A0A7C6B4E0-F1
#
_cell.length_a   1.000
_cell.length_b   1.000
_cell.length_c   1.000
_cell.angle_alpha   90.00
_cell.angle_beta   90.00
_cell.angle_gamma   90.00
#
_symmetry.space_group_name_H-M   'P 1'
#
loop_
_entity.id
_entity.type
_entity.pdbx_description
1 polymer ?
#
loop_
_entity_poly.entity_id
_entity_poly.type
_entity_poly.pdbx_seq_one_letter_code
_entity_poly.pdbx_strand_id
1 'polypeptide(L)'
;MPSLIDLRRRIRSVRNTQQVTKAMKMVSAAKLRRAQERVLAARPYAAMYRELRARVAAAAAGDERLAAHPLLARREQRRILLVFLTADRGLAGAFNTNL
;
A
#
# COMPACT_ATOMS: atom_id res chain seq x y z
N MET A 1 41.60 -25.48 3.95
CA MET A 1 41.79 -24.02 3.81
C MET A 1 41.04 -23.56 2.57
N PRO A 2 40.30 -22.44 2.60
CA PRO A 2 39.66 -21.93 1.40
C PRO A 2 40.73 -21.57 0.37
N SER A 3 40.54 -22.02 -0.87
CA SER A 3 41.50 -21.78 -1.94
C SER A 3 41.34 -20.36 -2.51
N LEU A 4 42.36 -19.86 -3.22
CA LEU A 4 42.26 -18.61 -3.99
C LEU A 4 41.12 -18.66 -5.02
N ILE A 5 40.78 -19.85 -5.51
CA ILE A 5 39.66 -20.07 -6.45
C ILE A 5 38.33 -19.80 -5.75
N ASP A 6 38.17 -20.25 -4.51
CA ASP A 6 36.94 -20.04 -3.73
C ASP A 6 36.71 -18.55 -3.44
N LEU A 7 37.78 -17.83 -3.09
CA LEU A 7 37.73 -16.37 -2.91
C LEU A 7 37.33 -15.65 -4.21
N ARG A 8 37.93 -16.01 -5.35
CA ARG A 8 37.56 -15.43 -6.66
C ARG A 8 36.11 -15.74 -7.04
N ARG A 9 35.62 -16.96 -6.76
CA ARG A 9 34.21 -17.33 -6.97
C ARG A 9 33.27 -16.49 -6.10
N ARG A 10 33.59 -16.30 -4.83
CA ARG A 10 32.77 -15.48 -3.90
C ARG A 10 32.72 -14.02 -4.34
N ILE A 11 33.86 -13.43 -4.76
CA ILE A 11 33.90 -12.07 -5.30
C ILE A 11 32.97 -11.92 -6.51
N ARG A 12 33.02 -12.88 -7.44
CA ARG A 12 32.15 -12.89 -8.62
C ARG A 12 30.67 -13.00 -8.23
N SER A 13 30.33 -13.89 -7.29
CA SER A 13 28.97 -14.07 -6.79
C SER A 13 28.43 -12.78 -6.16
N VAL A 14 29.18 -12.14 -5.26
CA VAL A 14 28.77 -10.87 -4.61
C VAL A 14 28.62 -9.75 -5.63
N ARG A 15 29.53 -9.63 -6.61
CA ARG A 15 29.42 -8.63 -7.67
C ARG A 15 28.15 -8.84 -8.51
N ASN A 16 27.78 -10.09 -8.81
CA ASN A 16 26.53 -10.39 -9.51
C ASN A 16 25.31 -10.01 -8.66
N THR A 17 25.28 -10.39 -7.37
CA THR A 17 24.20 -10.00 -6.45
C THR A 17 24.06 -8.48 -6.32
N GLN A 18 25.18 -7.74 -6.32
CA GLN A 18 25.17 -6.28 -6.30
C GLN A 18 24.51 -5.69 -7.56
N GLN A 19 24.81 -6.23 -8.74
CA GLN A 19 24.19 -5.77 -9.99
C GLN A 19 22.68 -6.05 -10.01
N VAL A 20 22.26 -7.24 -9.58
CA VAL A 20 20.84 -7.63 -9.52
C VAL A 20 20.08 -6.73 -8.55
N THR A 21 20.59 -6.52 -7.32
CA THR A 21 19.93 -5.67 -6.33
C THR A 21 19.91 -4.19 -6.74
N LYS A 22 20.95 -3.70 -7.45
CA LYS A 22 20.96 -2.37 -8.04
C LYS A 22 19.85 -2.21 -9.09
N ALA A 23 19.68 -3.19 -9.97
CA ALA A 23 18.59 -3.21 -10.95
C ALA A 23 17.22 -3.25 -10.26
N MET A 24 17.04 -4.12 -9.24
CA MET A 24 15.81 -4.19 -8.46
C MET A 24 15.48 -2.86 -7.78
N LYS A 25 16.48 -2.16 -7.21
CA LYS A 25 16.29 -0.82 -6.61
C LYS A 25 15.72 0.17 -7.63
N MET A 26 16.26 0.20 -8.84
CA MET A 26 15.78 1.09 -9.90
C MET A 26 14.37 0.74 -10.36
N VAL A 27 14.08 -0.55 -10.54
CA VAL A 27 12.72 -1.02 -10.92
C VAL A 27 11.70 -0.67 -9.83
N SER A 28 12.04 -0.90 -8.57
CA SER A 28 11.18 -0.57 -7.43
C SER A 28 10.94 0.94 -7.32
N ALA A 29 11.96 1.77 -7.53
CA ALA A 29 11.81 3.23 -7.57
C ALA A 29 10.85 3.67 -8.70
N ALA A 30 10.99 3.10 -9.90
CA ALA A 30 10.09 3.39 -11.01
C ALA A 30 8.63 2.97 -10.71
N LYS A 31 8.43 1.81 -10.06
CA LYS A 31 7.10 1.36 -9.62
C LYS A 31 6.49 2.29 -8.57
N LEU A 32 7.29 2.71 -7.58
CA LEU A 32 6.85 3.66 -6.55
C LEU A 32 6.40 4.98 -7.18
N ARG A 33 7.20 5.53 -8.11
CA ARG A 33 6.85 6.76 -8.82
C ARG A 33 5.52 6.62 -9.58
N ARG A 34 5.33 5.53 -10.33
CA ARG A 34 4.06 5.26 -11.03
C ARG A 34 2.88 5.16 -10.06
N ALA A 35 3.06 4.51 -8.91
CA ALA A 35 2.02 4.42 -7.88
C ALA A 35 1.68 5.79 -7.30
N GLN A 36 2.68 6.63 -7.02
CA GLN A 36 2.48 8.01 -6.57
C GLN A 36 1.73 8.84 -7.59
N GLU A 37 2.10 8.77 -8.87
CA GLU A 37 1.41 9.47 -9.96
C GLU A 37 -0.08 9.08 -10.04
N ARG A 38 -0.41 7.78 -9.89
CA ARG A 38 -1.81 7.33 -9.82
C ARG A 38 -2.57 7.90 -8.63
N VAL A 39 -1.93 7.95 -7.46
CA VAL A 39 -2.54 8.54 -6.25
C VAL A 39 -2.79 10.03 -6.45
N LEU A 40 -1.84 10.76 -7.04
CA LEU A 40 -1.99 12.18 -7.34
C LEU A 40 -3.12 12.41 -8.34
N ALA A 41 -3.20 11.62 -9.40
CA ALA A 41 -4.27 11.70 -10.40
C ALA A 41 -5.67 11.40 -9.81
N ALA A 42 -5.75 10.56 -8.77
CA ALA A 42 -7.00 10.26 -8.07
C ALA A 42 -7.44 11.35 -7.07
N ARG A 43 -6.58 12.32 -6.74
CA ARG A 43 -6.89 13.36 -5.73
C ARG A 43 -8.13 14.20 -6.03
N PRO A 44 -8.37 14.67 -7.27
CA PRO A 44 -9.56 15.47 -7.56
C PRO A 44 -10.85 14.69 -7.30
N TYR A 45 -10.90 13.42 -7.72
CA TYR A 45 -12.03 12.53 -7.43
C TYR A 45 -12.23 12.36 -5.92
N ALA A 46 -11.16 12.11 -5.16
CA ALA A 46 -11.25 11.97 -3.71
C ALA A 46 -11.70 13.27 -3.00
N ALA A 47 -11.40 14.44 -3.55
CA ALA A 47 -11.90 15.72 -3.04
C ALA A 47 -13.41 15.85 -3.26
N MET A 48 -13.87 15.66 -4.50
CA MET A 48 -15.29 15.70 -4.85
C MET A 48 -16.10 14.65 -4.09
N TYR A 49 -15.59 13.43 -3.97
CA TYR A 49 -16.25 12.37 -3.21
C TYR A 49 -16.42 12.72 -1.73
N ARG A 50 -15.40 13.35 -1.11
CA ARG A 50 -15.51 13.80 0.29
C ARG A 50 -16.60 14.85 0.46
N GLU A 51 -16.70 15.79 -0.48
CA GLU A 51 -17.75 16.81 -0.47
C GLU A 51 -19.14 16.19 -0.65
N LEU A 52 -19.31 15.33 -1.66
CA LEU A 52 -20.56 14.60 -1.89
C LEU A 52 -20.98 13.80 -0.65
N ARG A 53 -20.05 13.04 -0.06
CA ARG A 53 -20.30 12.25 1.16
C ARG A 53 -20.76 13.15 2.30
N ALA A 54 -20.14 14.31 2.49
CA ALA A 54 -20.52 15.26 3.53
C ALA A 54 -21.93 15.82 3.30
N ARG A 55 -22.26 16.18 2.06
CA ARG A 55 -23.61 16.63 1.69
C ARG A 55 -24.68 15.56 1.94
N VAL A 56 -24.40 14.31 1.56
CA VAL A 56 -25.31 13.17 1.82
C VAL A 56 -25.51 12.94 3.32
N ALA A 57 -24.43 12.98 4.11
CA ALA A 57 -24.52 12.83 5.56
C ALA A 57 -25.30 13.98 6.22
N ALA A 58 -25.13 15.22 5.73
CA ALA A 58 -25.88 16.38 6.23
C ALA A 58 -27.37 16.30 5.87
N ALA A 59 -27.72 15.88 4.65
CA ALA A 59 -29.11 15.65 4.26
C ALA A 59 -29.77 14.54 5.10
N ALA A 60 -29.02 13.48 5.44
CA ALA A 60 -29.51 12.39 6.26
C ALA A 60 -29.80 12.78 7.71
N ALA A 61 -29.19 13.84 8.24
CA ALA A 61 -29.46 14.30 9.60
C ALA A 61 -30.88 14.85 9.80
N GLY A 62 -31.55 15.29 8.73
CA GLY A 62 -32.92 15.81 8.77
C GLY A 62 -34.01 14.80 8.38
N ASP A 63 -33.64 13.57 8.00
CA ASP A 63 -34.56 12.54 7.51
C ASP A 63 -34.24 11.19 8.18
N GLU A 64 -35.09 10.76 9.11
CA GLU A 64 -34.92 9.51 9.85
C GLU A 64 -34.82 8.26 8.96
N ARG A 65 -35.52 8.24 7.81
CA ARG A 65 -35.43 7.12 6.87
C ARG A 65 -34.07 7.08 6.19
N LEU A 66 -33.52 8.25 5.85
CA LEU A 66 -32.20 8.36 5.24
C LEU A 66 -31.08 8.05 6.26
N ALA A 67 -31.25 8.48 7.52
CA ALA A 67 -30.35 8.18 8.63
C ALA A 67 -30.28 6.67 8.96
N ALA A 68 -31.38 5.94 8.76
CA ALA A 68 -31.45 4.49 8.95
C ALA A 68 -30.68 3.67 7.90
N HIS A 69 -30.15 4.31 6.84
CA HIS A 69 -29.37 3.62 5.82
C HIS A 69 -28.16 2.87 6.43
N PRO A 70 -27.91 1.59 6.12
CA PRO A 70 -26.89 0.78 6.80
C PRO A 70 -25.46 1.33 6.77
N LEU A 71 -25.11 2.15 5.78
CA LEU A 71 -23.79 2.80 5.67
C LEU A 71 -23.67 4.12 6.46
N LEU A 72 -24.79 4.68 6.95
CA LEU A 72 -24.86 5.92 7.72
C LEU A 72 -25.27 5.68 9.17
N ALA A 73 -26.05 4.63 9.43
CA ALA A 73 -26.56 4.29 10.75
C ALA A 73 -25.45 3.95 11.75
N ARG A 74 -25.47 4.60 12.92
CA ARG A 74 -24.61 4.25 14.05
C ARG A 74 -25.21 3.07 14.79
N ARG A 75 -24.57 1.91 14.72
CA ARG A 75 -24.99 0.67 15.38
C ARG A 75 -24.00 0.24 16.47
N GLU A 76 -24.51 -0.55 17.41
CA GLU A 76 -23.68 -1.24 18.40
C GLU A 76 -22.67 -2.17 17.70
N GLN A 77 -21.40 -2.10 18.09
CA GLN A 77 -20.33 -2.89 17.49
C GLN A 77 -20.33 -4.31 18.08
N ARG A 78 -21.04 -5.23 17.42
CA ARG A 78 -21.07 -6.66 17.81
C ARG A 78 -20.01 -7.52 17.13
N ARG A 79 -19.55 -7.09 15.95
CA ARG A 79 -18.52 -7.75 15.15
C ARG A 79 -17.76 -6.70 14.35
N ILE A 80 -16.44 -6.75 14.40
CA ILE A 80 -15.54 -5.83 13.68
C ILE A 80 -14.83 -6.63 12.59
N LEU A 81 -14.80 -6.10 11.37
CA LEU A 81 -14.00 -6.64 10.27
C LEU A 81 -12.67 -5.88 10.22
N LEU A 82 -11.57 -6.62 10.33
CA LEU A 82 -10.23 -6.11 10.09
C LEU A 82 -9.77 -6.56 8.71
N VAL A 83 -9.26 -5.63 7.91
CA VAL A 83 -8.71 -5.90 6.57
C VAL A 83 -7.26 -5.47 6.56
N PHE A 84 -6.36 -6.41 6.31
CA PHE A 84 -4.92 -6.17 6.20
C PHE A 84 -4.51 -6.10 4.72
N LEU A 85 -3.67 -5.13 4.40
CA LEU A 85 -3.12 -4.93 3.05
C LEU A 85 -1.61 -5.12 3.11
N THR A 86 -1.13 -6.27 2.65
CA THR A 86 0.28 -6.66 2.65
C THR A 86 0.90 -6.59 1.25
N ALA A 87 2.23 -6.66 1.17
CA ALA A 87 2.91 -6.85 -0.10
C ALA A 87 2.92 -8.34 -0.51
N ASP A 88 2.63 -8.62 -1.77
CA ASP A 88 2.70 -9.98 -2.35
C ASP A 88 4.14 -10.50 -2.52
N ARG A 89 5.12 -9.57 -2.60
CA ARG A 89 6.53 -9.90 -2.84
C ARG A 89 7.38 -9.69 -1.59
N GLY A 90 8.34 -10.58 -1.39
CA GLY A 90 9.38 -10.45 -0.37
C GLY A 90 10.46 -9.41 -0.72
N LEU A 91 11.53 -9.37 0.09
CA LEU A 91 12.65 -8.41 -0.02
C LEU A 91 12.19 -6.94 0.11
N ALA A 92 11.14 -6.70 0.90
CA ALA A 92 10.57 -5.39 1.20
C ALA A 92 11.00 -4.84 2.58
N GLY A 93 12.11 -5.34 3.13
CA GLY A 93 12.54 -5.01 4.49
C GLY A 93 11.51 -5.42 5.54
N ALA A 94 11.26 -4.56 6.52
CA ALA A 94 10.31 -4.81 7.61
C ALA A 94 8.84 -4.50 7.26
N PHE A 95 8.50 -4.29 5.98
CA PHE A 95 7.17 -3.81 5.57
C PHE A 95 6.02 -4.72 6.04
N ASN A 96 6.08 -6.02 5.74
CA ASN A 96 5.02 -6.96 6.16
C ASN A 96 5.10 -7.33 7.65
N THR A 97 6.28 -7.23 8.28
CA THR A 97 6.47 -7.58 9.70
C THR A 97 5.92 -6.51 10.64
N ASN A 98 5.90 -5.25 10.20
CA ASN A 98 5.38 -4.12 10.98
C ASN A 98 3.87 -3.90 10.81
N LEU A 99 3.20 -4.71 9.99
CA LEU A 99 1.76 -4.63 9.72
C LEU A 99 0.99 -5.43 10.78
#